data_AF-A0AAX1QHT3-F1
#
_entry.id   AF-A0AAX1QHT3-F1
#
_cell.length_a   1.000
_cell.length_b   1.000
_cell.length_c   1.000
_cell.angle_alpha   90.00
_cell.angle_beta   90.00
_cell.angle_gamma   90.00
#
_symmetry.space_group_name_H-M   'P 1'
#
loop_
_entity.id
_entity.type
_entity.pdbx_description
1 polymer ?
#
loop_
_entity_poly.entity_id
_entity_poly.type
_entity_poly.pdbx_seq_one_letter_code
_entity_poly.pdbx_strand_id
1 'polypeptide(L)'
;MKRVFLGTFLLFVLCACNQDKQYPNLFYIKDGYVGWVEVEYNKEGAFPTSKEGTYNVLWVDENGKAETEEPPPEQGWANNRYYYFAENGDRKELKQSEKIHGATTTRKNNEEKAIEYFFVGSEKQFEDQKGEYKREGKQ
;
A
#
# COMPACT_ATOMS: atom_id res chain seq x y z
N MET A 1 36.98 -36.93 -46.18
CA MET A 1 37.67 -36.75 -44.88
C MET A 1 37.43 -35.33 -44.38
N LYS A 2 37.29 -35.18 -43.05
CA LYS A 2 37.13 -33.98 -42.22
C LYS A 2 35.71 -33.39 -42.04
N ARG A 3 35.16 -33.73 -40.86
CA ARG A 3 34.06 -33.13 -40.11
C ARG A 3 34.52 -31.80 -39.51
N VAL A 4 33.66 -30.78 -39.42
CA VAL A 4 33.67 -29.81 -38.31
C VAL A 4 32.22 -29.55 -37.89
N PHE A 5 32.02 -29.71 -36.59
CA PHE A 5 30.81 -29.60 -35.78
C PHE A 5 30.48 -28.13 -35.45
N LEU A 6 29.34 -27.94 -34.76
CA LEU A 6 29.04 -26.84 -33.82
C LEU A 6 28.73 -25.48 -34.47
N GLY A 7 27.64 -24.79 -34.17
CA GLY A 7 26.66 -24.97 -33.12
C GLY A 7 25.67 -23.81 -33.17
N THR A 8 24.42 -24.12 -32.87
CA THR A 8 23.32 -23.22 -32.55
C THR A 8 23.77 -22.12 -31.58
N PHE A 9 23.57 -20.85 -31.92
CA PHE A 9 23.39 -19.82 -30.89
C PHE A 9 22.47 -18.71 -31.41
N LEU A 10 21.18 -19.06 -31.42
CA LEU A 10 20.08 -18.12 -31.52
C LEU A 10 20.02 -17.32 -30.22
N LEU A 11 20.80 -16.23 -30.13
CA LEU A 11 20.76 -15.27 -29.03
C LEU A 11 19.51 -14.38 -29.17
N PHE A 12 18.34 -14.92 -28.85
CA PHE A 12 17.24 -14.08 -28.39
C PHE A 12 17.59 -13.63 -26.97
N VAL A 13 18.28 -12.49 -26.87
CA VAL A 13 18.39 -11.75 -25.62
C VAL A 13 16.99 -11.23 -25.31
N LEU A 14 16.23 -12.03 -24.57
CA LEU A 14 15.06 -11.55 -23.87
C LEU A 14 15.58 -10.55 -22.84
N CYS A 15 15.56 -9.26 -23.19
CA CYS A 15 15.52 -8.21 -22.19
C CYS A 15 14.27 -8.47 -21.34
N ALA A 16 14.46 -9.18 -20.23
CA ALA A 16 13.51 -9.18 -19.14
C ALA A 16 13.51 -7.75 -18.60
N CYS A 17 12.58 -6.93 -19.09
CA CYS A 17 12.20 -5.72 -18.38
C CYS A 17 11.73 -6.18 -16.99
N ASN A 18 12.55 -5.95 -15.97
CA ASN A 18 12.06 -5.90 -14.59
C ASN A 18 11.12 -4.69 -14.54
N GLN A 19 9.85 -4.91 -14.90
CA GLN A 19 8.81 -4.00 -14.49
C GLN A 19 8.70 -4.16 -12.98
N ASP A 20 9.10 -3.13 -12.24
CA ASP A 20 8.78 -3.01 -10.83
C ASP A 20 7.26 -3.12 -10.71
N LYS A 21 6.80 -4.32 -10.40
CA LYS A 21 5.40 -4.65 -10.42
C LYS A 21 4.80 -4.05 -9.15
N GLN A 22 4.20 -2.88 -9.27
CA GLN A 22 3.49 -2.26 -8.16
C GLN A 22 2.22 -3.04 -7.88
N TYR A 23 2.06 -3.49 -6.64
CA TYR A 23 0.93 -4.29 -6.19
C TYR A 23 -0.06 -3.42 -5.42
N PRO A 24 -1.37 -3.68 -5.51
CA PRO A 24 -2.34 -3.06 -4.60
C PRO A 24 -2.05 -3.45 -3.14
N ASN A 25 -2.53 -2.63 -2.21
CA ASN A 25 -2.32 -2.87 -0.79
C ASN A 25 -3.48 -3.60 -0.14
N LEU A 26 -3.16 -4.44 0.85
CA LEU A 26 -4.09 -5.03 1.79
C LEU A 26 -3.74 -4.46 3.17
N PHE A 27 -4.63 -3.65 3.73
CA PHE A 27 -4.47 -3.05 5.04
C PHE A 27 -5.07 -3.95 6.12
N TYR A 28 -4.24 -4.34 7.08
CA TYR A 28 -4.67 -4.91 8.35
C TYR A 28 -4.71 -3.81 9.40
N ILE A 29 -5.93 -3.38 9.72
CA ILE A 29 -6.23 -2.32 10.67
C ILE A 29 -6.63 -2.97 11.99
N LYS A 30 -6.11 -2.48 13.12
CA LYS A 30 -6.49 -2.99 14.45
C LYS A 30 -8.01 -2.99 14.61
N ASP A 31 -8.57 -4.09 15.08
CA ASP A 31 -10.02 -4.22 15.23
C ASP A 31 -10.60 -3.08 16.10
N GLY A 32 -11.72 -2.53 15.63
CA GLY A 32 -12.39 -1.40 16.29
C GLY A 32 -11.76 -0.02 16.07
N TYR A 33 -10.62 0.10 15.38
CA TYR A 33 -10.00 1.40 15.08
C TYR A 33 -10.95 2.30 14.28
N VAL A 34 -11.05 3.57 14.67
CA VAL A 34 -11.77 4.63 13.95
C VAL A 34 -10.89 5.87 13.97
N GLY A 35 -10.59 6.42 12.81
CA GLY A 35 -9.70 7.57 12.71
C GLY A 35 -8.99 7.69 11.37
N TRP A 36 -8.07 8.63 11.32
CA TRP A 36 -7.19 8.86 10.17
C TRP A 36 -6.02 7.89 10.17
N VAL A 37 -5.89 7.17 9.06
CA VAL A 37 -4.71 6.36 8.77
C VAL A 37 -3.72 7.18 7.94
N GLU A 38 -2.45 7.14 8.32
CA GLU A 38 -1.30 7.68 7.60
C GLU A 38 -0.37 6.53 7.18
N VAL A 39 -0.02 6.49 5.89
CA VAL A 39 0.89 5.50 5.32
C VAL A 39 2.09 6.20 4.72
N GLU A 40 3.28 5.99 5.29
CA GLU A 40 4.54 6.50 4.74
C GLU A 40 5.18 5.44 3.82
N TYR A 41 5.22 5.74 2.52
CA TYR A 41 5.87 4.90 1.49
C TYR A 41 7.29 5.34 1.22
N ASN A 42 8.09 4.44 0.61
CA ASN A 42 9.50 4.66 0.30
C ASN A 42 10.30 5.10 1.55
N LYS A 43 9.93 4.57 2.72
CA LYS A 43 10.60 4.87 3.98
C LYS A 43 11.69 3.84 4.24
N GLU A 44 12.94 4.23 3.98
CA GLU A 44 14.11 3.40 4.29
C GLU A 44 14.11 2.93 5.75
N GLY A 45 14.32 1.63 5.96
CA GLY A 45 14.32 1.02 7.29
C GLY A 45 12.93 0.71 7.85
N ALA A 46 11.86 0.91 7.07
CA ALA A 46 10.54 0.38 7.42
C ALA A 46 10.56 -1.16 7.43
N PHE A 47 9.65 -1.75 8.19
CA PHE A 47 9.56 -3.21 8.24
C PHE A 47 9.26 -3.78 6.84
N PRO A 48 9.91 -4.89 6.45
CA PRO A 48 9.65 -5.52 5.16
C PRO A 48 8.16 -5.83 5.01
N THR A 49 7.58 -5.33 3.92
CA THR A 49 6.18 -5.56 3.59
C THR A 49 6.00 -7.02 3.18
N SER A 50 5.14 -7.75 3.89
CA SER A 50 4.80 -9.12 3.50
C SER A 50 3.81 -9.13 2.34
N LYS A 51 3.65 -10.29 1.68
CA LYS A 51 2.75 -10.44 0.53
C LYS A 51 1.69 -11.50 0.81
N GLU A 52 0.46 -11.20 0.41
CA GLU A 52 -0.65 -12.16 0.36
C GLU A 52 -1.21 -12.21 -1.06
N GLY A 53 -0.87 -13.26 -1.81
CA GLY A 53 -1.20 -13.36 -3.22
C GLY A 53 -0.55 -12.23 -4.04
N THR A 54 -1.38 -11.34 -4.59
CA THR A 54 -0.94 -10.17 -5.37
C THR A 54 -1.01 -8.87 -4.58
N TYR A 55 -1.15 -8.93 -3.25
CA TYR A 55 -1.25 -7.76 -2.40
C TYR A 55 -0.01 -7.58 -1.54
N ASN A 56 0.40 -6.32 -1.37
CA ASN A 56 1.33 -5.90 -0.33
C ASN A 56 0.55 -5.73 0.99
N VAL A 57 1.01 -6.36 2.07
CA VAL A 57 0.31 -6.35 3.36
C VAL A 57 0.87 -5.26 4.25
N LEU A 58 0.04 -4.27 4.56
CA LEU A 58 0.40 -3.13 5.41
C LEU A 58 -0.36 -3.23 6.74
N TRP A 59 0.40 -3.26 7.84
CA TRP A 59 -0.14 -3.29 9.19
C TRP A 59 -0.29 -1.86 9.70
N VAL A 60 -1.51 -1.50 10.04
CA VAL A 60 -1.83 -0.21 10.65
C VAL A 60 -1.82 -0.39 12.16
N ASP A 61 -0.96 0.35 12.83
CA ASP A 61 -0.84 0.31 14.28
C ASP A 61 -2.04 0.96 14.99
N GLU A 62 -2.00 0.98 16.33
CA GLU A 62 -3.07 1.55 17.14
C GLU A 62 -3.23 3.07 17.03
N ASN A 63 -2.22 3.75 16.48
CA ASN A 63 -2.24 5.19 16.23
C ASN A 63 -2.71 5.52 14.81
N GLY A 64 -3.03 4.52 13.99
CA GLY A 64 -3.38 4.72 12.59
C GLY A 64 -2.18 4.86 11.67
N LYS A 65 -1.00 4.36 12.04
CA LYS A 65 0.21 4.52 11.23
C LYS A 65 0.64 3.22 10.59
N ALA A 66 1.08 3.32 9.34
CA ALA A 66 1.73 2.25 8.61
C ALA A 66 2.94 2.81 7.85
N GLU A 67 3.98 1.99 7.69
CA GLU A 67 5.22 2.37 7.03
C GLU A 67 5.68 1.25 6.12
N THR A 68 6.24 1.60 4.95
CA THR A 68 6.75 0.62 3.98
C THR A 68 7.88 1.19 3.13
N GLU A 69 8.80 0.31 2.75
CA GLU A 69 9.83 0.60 1.75
C GLU A 69 9.27 0.53 0.32
N GLU A 70 8.11 -0.11 0.12
CA GLU A 70 7.48 -0.22 -1.20
C GLU A 70 6.94 1.15 -1.66
N PRO A 71 6.93 1.43 -2.97
CA PRO A 71 6.30 2.63 -3.50
C PRO A 71 4.76 2.54 -3.43
N PRO A 72 4.05 3.68 -3.45
CA PRO A 72 2.59 3.69 -3.48
C PRO A 72 2.07 3.08 -4.79
N PRO A 73 0.93 2.36 -4.79
CA PRO A 73 0.38 1.74 -5.99
C PRO A 73 0.05 2.74 -7.11
N GLU A 74 0.43 2.43 -8.35
CA GLU A 74 0.19 3.25 -9.54
C GLU A 74 -1.29 3.46 -9.84
N GLN A 75 -2.11 2.42 -9.66
CA GLN A 75 -3.57 2.48 -9.88
C GLN A 75 -4.32 3.16 -8.72
N GLY A 76 -3.60 3.72 -7.75
CA GLY A 76 -4.15 4.38 -6.58
C GLY A 76 -4.87 3.41 -5.63
N TRP A 77 -5.69 3.97 -4.76
CA TRP A 77 -6.35 3.25 -3.66
C TRP A 77 -7.54 2.40 -4.07
N ALA A 78 -8.00 2.48 -5.32
CA ALA A 78 -9.24 1.85 -5.77
C ALA A 78 -9.23 0.31 -5.69
N ASN A 79 -8.05 -0.30 -5.82
CA ASN A 79 -7.87 -1.75 -5.77
C ASN A 79 -7.39 -2.25 -4.39
N ASN A 80 -7.23 -1.35 -3.42
CA ASN A 80 -6.81 -1.72 -2.09
C ASN A 80 -7.91 -2.52 -1.38
N ARG A 81 -7.51 -3.36 -0.43
CA ARG A 81 -8.42 -4.08 0.46
C ARG A 81 -8.16 -3.67 1.89
N TYR A 82 -9.21 -3.67 2.69
CA TYR A 82 -9.15 -3.19 4.07
C TYR A 82 -9.82 -4.23 4.95
N TYR A 83 -9.15 -4.60 6.03
CA TYR A 83 -9.66 -5.56 6.99
C TYR A 83 -9.43 -5.00 8.40
N TYR A 84 -10.41 -5.17 9.28
CA TYR A 84 -10.09 -5.26 10.69
C TYR A 84 -9.41 -6.60 10.97
N PHE A 85 -8.34 -6.55 11.74
CA PHE A 85 -7.59 -7.71 12.21
C PHE A 85 -7.67 -7.76 13.73
N ALA A 86 -8.23 -8.84 14.25
CA ALA A 86 -8.38 -9.08 15.67
C ALA A 86 -7.18 -9.85 16.24
N GLU A 87 -6.90 -9.69 17.53
CA GLU A 87 -5.76 -10.33 18.20
C GLU A 87 -5.81 -11.87 18.16
N ASN A 88 -7.00 -12.44 18.00
CA ASN A 88 -7.22 -13.88 17.84
C ASN A 88 -6.89 -14.40 16.42
N GLY A 89 -6.48 -13.51 15.50
CA GLY A 89 -6.17 -13.83 14.10
C GLY A 89 -7.36 -13.75 13.14
N ASP A 90 -8.56 -13.44 13.63
CA ASP A 90 -9.73 -13.24 12.77
C ASP A 90 -9.62 -11.94 11.98
N ARG A 91 -10.13 -11.97 10.75
CA ARG A 91 -10.20 -10.79 9.88
C ARG A 91 -11.62 -10.51 9.42
N LYS A 92 -12.01 -9.24 9.45
CA LYS A 92 -13.31 -8.75 8.99
C LYS A 92 -13.10 -7.73 7.90
N GLU A 93 -13.61 -8.02 6.71
CA GLU A 93 -13.51 -7.11 5.57
C GLU A 93 -14.26 -5.79 5.84
N LEU A 94 -13.60 -4.68 5.50
CA LEU A 94 -14.17 -3.35 5.47
C LEU A 94 -14.48 -3.00 4.03
N LYS A 95 -15.78 -2.86 3.73
CA LYS A 95 -16.21 -2.38 2.43
C LYS A 95 -15.76 -0.94 2.23
N GLN A 96 -14.90 -0.72 1.24
CA GLN A 96 -14.33 0.59 0.95
C GLN A 96 -15.40 1.69 0.83
N SER A 97 -16.49 1.43 0.10
CA SER A 97 -17.58 2.40 -0.12
C SER A 97 -18.38 2.75 1.13
N GLU A 98 -18.25 2.01 2.23
CA GLU A 98 -18.99 2.21 3.47
C GLU A 98 -18.10 2.65 4.63
N LYS A 99 -16.79 2.36 4.55
CA LYS A 99 -15.87 2.44 5.69
C LYS A 99 -14.61 3.26 5.46
N ILE A 100 -14.29 3.58 4.21
CA ILE A 100 -13.03 4.25 3.85
C ILE A 100 -13.37 5.57 3.16
N HIS A 101 -12.93 6.67 3.75
CA HIS A 101 -13.30 8.02 3.33
C HIS A 101 -12.07 8.91 3.16
N GLY A 102 -12.18 9.95 2.32
CA GLY A 102 -11.16 11.00 2.23
C GLY A 102 -9.79 10.56 1.71
N ALA A 103 -9.70 9.43 1.00
CA ALA A 103 -8.44 8.88 0.52
C ALA A 103 -7.68 9.87 -0.36
N THR A 104 -6.43 10.16 0.00
CA THR A 104 -5.55 11.07 -0.74
C THR A 104 -4.10 10.64 -0.63
N THR A 105 -3.32 10.86 -1.68
CA THR A 105 -1.88 10.59 -1.68
C THR A 105 -1.15 11.88 -2.00
N THR A 106 -0.27 12.29 -1.10
CA THR A 106 0.64 13.42 -1.30
C THR A 106 1.99 12.88 -1.74
N ARG A 107 2.48 13.36 -2.88
CA ARG A 107 3.86 13.15 -3.34
C ARG A 107 4.57 14.49 -3.31
N LYS A 108 5.67 14.60 -2.57
CA LYS A 108 6.49 15.82 -2.60
C LYS A 108 7.43 15.74 -3.80
N ASN A 109 7.34 16.70 -4.71
CA ASN A 109 8.27 16.78 -5.83
C ASN A 109 9.70 16.98 -5.29
N ASN A 110 10.64 16.13 -5.71
CA ASN A 110 12.04 16.00 -5.28
C ASN A 110 12.32 15.08 -4.06
N GLU A 111 11.30 14.52 -3.40
CA GLU A 111 11.49 13.46 -2.40
C GLU A 111 10.83 12.18 -2.93
N GLU A 112 11.50 11.02 -2.83
CA GLU A 112 10.89 9.72 -3.12
C GLU A 112 9.73 9.42 -2.16
N LYS A 113 9.59 10.18 -1.06
CA LYS A 113 8.56 9.99 -0.05
C LYS A 113 7.17 10.30 -0.58
N ALA A 114 6.27 9.34 -0.39
CA ALA A 114 4.84 9.51 -0.63
C ALA A 114 4.08 9.18 0.65
N ILE A 115 3.06 9.98 0.97
CA ILE A 115 2.20 9.75 2.11
C ILE A 115 0.77 9.57 1.63
N GLU A 116 0.13 8.47 2.00
CA GLU A 116 -1.30 8.26 1.79
C GLU A 116 -2.06 8.45 3.09
N TYR A 117 -3.20 9.09 2.97
CA TYR A 117 -4.15 9.28 4.06
C TYR A 117 -5.49 8.71 3.66
N PHE A 118 -6.18 8.07 4.59
CA PHE A 118 -7.59 7.73 4.48
C PHE A 118 -8.22 7.64 5.86
N PHE A 119 -9.52 7.84 5.95
CA PHE A 119 -10.25 7.74 7.20
C PHE A 119 -10.98 6.40 7.28
N VAL A 120 -10.83 5.70 8.40
CA VAL A 120 -11.55 4.46 8.73
C VAL A 120 -12.71 4.81 9.67
N GLY A 121 -13.94 4.51 9.26
CA GLY A 121 -15.12 4.74 10.10
C GLY A 121 -16.39 4.84 9.27
N SER A 122 -17.49 5.30 9.87
CA SER A 122 -18.69 5.65 9.11
C SER A 122 -18.56 7.03 8.46
N GLU A 123 -19.36 7.27 7.41
CA GLU A 123 -19.51 8.59 6.78
C GLU A 123 -19.75 9.70 7.82
N LYS A 124 -20.59 9.45 8.83
CA LYS A 124 -20.85 10.41 9.90
C LYS A 124 -19.59 10.73 10.70
N GLN A 125 -18.83 9.71 11.10
CA GLN A 125 -17.58 9.90 11.85
C GLN A 125 -16.54 10.66 11.02
N PHE A 126 -16.47 10.37 9.72
CA PHE A 126 -15.62 11.11 8.80
C PHE A 126 -16.03 12.59 8.73
N GLU A 127 -17.31 12.88 8.54
CA GLU A 127 -17.82 14.25 8.47
C GLU A 127 -17.54 15.05 9.75
N ASP A 128 -17.65 14.41 10.91
CA ASP A 128 -17.36 15.01 12.21
C ASP A 128 -15.84 15.29 12.40
N GLN A 129 -14.95 14.50 11.77
CA GLN A 129 -13.48 14.55 11.98
C GLN A 129 -12.67 15.06 10.78
N LYS A 130 -13.27 15.29 9.60
CA LYS A 130 -12.53 15.68 8.38
C LYS A 130 -11.77 17.00 8.51
N GLY A 131 -12.14 17.84 9.48
CA GLY A 131 -11.43 19.08 9.81
C GLY A 131 -10.14 18.87 10.60
N GLU A 132 -9.95 17.71 11.23
CA GLU A 132 -8.76 17.36 12.03
C GLU A 132 -7.57 17.03 11.15
N TYR A 133 -7.79 16.33 10.03
CA TYR A 133 -6.79 16.12 8.99
C TYR A 133 -6.11 17.43 8.53
N LYS A 134 -6.89 18.51 8.37
CA LYS A 134 -6.36 19.83 7.97
C LYS A 134 -5.54 20.51 9.07
N ARG A 135 -5.62 20.06 10.32
CA ARG A 135 -4.85 20.61 11.45
C ARG A 135 -3.50 19.91 11.61
N GLU A 136 -3.43 18.61 11.33
CA GLU A 136 -2.17 17.84 11.40
C GLU A 136 -1.31 18.01 10.15
N GLY A 137 -1.92 18.15 8.97
CA GLY A 137 -1.21 18.44 7.71
C GLY A 137 -0.82 19.91 7.51
N LYS A 138 -0.84 20.76 8.56
CA LYS A 138 -0.43 22.17 8.51
C LYS A 138 0.81 22.42 9.38
N GLN A 139 1.98 22.31 8.74
CA GLN A 139 3.03 23.35 8.77
C GLN A 139 3.61 23.50 7.36
#